data_AF-A0A1W1WZN0-F1
#
_entry.id   AF-A0A1W1WZN0-F1
#
_cell.length_a   1.000
_cell.length_b   1.000
_cell.length_c   1.000
_cell.angle_alpha   90.00
_cell.angle_beta   90.00
_cell.angle_gamma   90.00
#
_symmetry.space_group_name_H-M   'P 1'
#
loop_
_entity.id
_entity.type
_entity.pdbx_description
1 polymer ?
#
loop_
_entity_poly.entity_id
_entity_poly.type
_entity_poly.pdbx_seq_one_letter_code
_entity_poly.pdbx_strand_id
1 'polypeptide(L)'
;MISLNATIFVQVAFFLVLVFVLNRLMIQPIHRVILQRDEAIRERELGLDAASEELRKMAQAYESRLRAAEADAQAARKALRERASREAHEAFATAQEEVAELRRKAREQALQELEKARKDLKKQAEALSFEITTKVVGRRV
;
A
#
# COMPACT_ATOMS: atom_id res chain seq x y z
N MET A 1 -51.16 -81.43 -28.00
CA MET A 1 -52.16 -80.51 -27.39
C MET A 1 -51.63 -80.10 -26.04
N ILE A 2 -51.66 -78.81 -25.70
CA ILE A 2 -51.28 -78.34 -24.36
C ILE A 2 -52.39 -78.81 -23.43
N SER A 3 -52.24 -80.02 -22.89
CA SER A 3 -53.08 -80.51 -21.81
C SER A 3 -52.82 -79.60 -20.61
N LEU A 4 -53.85 -78.86 -20.23
CA LEU A 4 -53.83 -77.92 -19.11
C LEU A 4 -53.73 -78.72 -17.81
N ASN A 5 -52.51 -79.16 -17.48
CA ASN A 5 -52.20 -79.98 -16.32
C ASN A 5 -51.64 -79.11 -15.19
N ALA A 6 -51.77 -79.59 -13.95
CA ALA A 6 -51.21 -78.97 -12.74
C ALA A 6 -49.71 -78.59 -12.86
N THR A 7 -48.98 -79.25 -13.77
CA THR A 7 -47.58 -78.96 -14.13
C THR A 7 -47.35 -77.54 -14.65
N ILE A 8 -48.32 -76.94 -15.37
CA ILE A 8 -48.20 -75.55 -15.84
C ILE A 8 -48.20 -74.58 -14.66
N PHE A 9 -49.06 -74.82 -13.65
CA PHE A 9 -49.09 -74.01 -12.44
C PHE A 9 -47.78 -74.11 -11.66
N VAL A 10 -47.21 -75.31 -11.54
CA VAL A 10 -45.90 -75.53 -10.91
C VAL A 10 -44.78 -74.83 -11.70
N GLN A 11 -44.81 -74.89 -13.04
CA GLN A 11 -43.82 -74.23 -13.90
C GLN A 11 -43.90 -72.70 -13.79
N VAL A 12 -45.11 -72.13 -13.72
CA VAL A 12 -45.32 -70.69 -13.50
C VAL A 12 -44.83 -70.28 -12.11
N ALA A 13 -45.10 -71.07 -11.08
CA ALA A 13 -44.58 -70.81 -9.73
C ALA A 13 -43.04 -70.79 -9.71
N PHE A 14 -42.38 -71.76 -10.35
CA PHE A 14 -40.93 -71.77 -10.49
C PHE A 14 -40.38 -70.58 -11.26
N PHE A 15 -41.05 -70.18 -12.35
CA PHE A 15 -40.66 -69.00 -13.12
C PHE A 15 -40.77 -67.72 -12.29
N LEU A 16 -41.84 -67.55 -11.51
CA LEU A 16 -42.00 -66.41 -10.61
C LEU A 16 -40.92 -66.38 -9.52
N VAL A 17 -40.58 -67.53 -8.93
CA VAL A 17 -39.49 -67.64 -7.96
C VAL A 17 -38.15 -67.28 -8.61
N LEU A 18 -37.88 -67.75 -9.83
CA LEU A 18 -36.66 -67.41 -10.56
C LEU A 18 -36.58 -65.91 -10.86
N VAL A 19 -37.67 -65.29 -11.32
CA VAL A 19 -37.75 -63.84 -11.56
C VAL A 19 -37.51 -63.08 -10.26
N PHE A 20 -38.08 -63.52 -9.14
CA PHE A 20 -37.87 -62.90 -7.84
C PHE A 20 -36.40 -62.96 -7.41
N VAL A 21 -35.77 -64.13 -7.53
CA VAL A 21 -34.34 -64.31 -7.21
C VAL A 21 -33.47 -63.46 -8.13
N LEU A 22 -33.73 -63.45 -9.44
CA LEU A 22 -32.95 -62.68 -10.41
C LEU A 22 -33.12 -61.17 -10.20
N ASN A 23 -34.33 -60.71 -9.88
CA ASN A 23 -34.60 -59.32 -9.54
C ASN A 23 -33.81 -58.89 -8.30
N ARG A 24 -33.79 -59.73 -7.26
CA ARG A 24 -33.09 -59.44 -6.00
C ARG A 24 -31.57 -59.52 -6.13
N LEU A 25 -31.05 -60.40 -6.99
CA LEU A 25 -29.62 -60.73 -7.08
C LEU A 25 -28.89 -60.04 -8.23
N MET A 26 -29.56 -59.70 -9.33
CA MET A 26 -28.94 -59.00 -10.48
C MET A 26 -29.57 -57.62 -10.75
N ILE A 27 -30.89 -57.53 -10.91
CA ILE A 27 -31.51 -56.28 -11.40
C ILE A 27 -31.30 -55.12 -10.41
N GLN A 28 -31.63 -55.36 -9.13
CA GLN A 28 -31.45 -54.38 -8.06
C GLN A 28 -29.99 -53.89 -7.90
N PRO A 29 -28.98 -54.77 -7.74
CA PRO A 29 -27.59 -54.32 -7.57
C PRO A 29 -27.03 -53.63 -8.82
N ILE A 30 -27.36 -54.10 -10.04
CA ILE A 30 -26.90 -53.44 -11.28
C ILE A 30 -27.44 -52.02 -11.37
N HIS A 31 -28.75 -51.85 -11.13
CA HIS A 31 -29.38 -50.53 -11.17
C HIS A 31 -28.78 -49.59 -10.11
N ARG A 32 -28.50 -50.11 -8.90
CA ARG A 32 -27.85 -49.33 -7.83
C ARG A 32 -26.47 -48.83 -8.24
N VAL A 33 -25.65 -49.66 -8.88
CA VAL A 33 -24.30 -49.27 -9.33
C VAL A 33 -24.36 -48.21 -10.42
N ILE A 34 -25.33 -48.29 -11.35
CA ILE A 34 -25.52 -47.26 -12.39
C ILE A 34 -25.90 -45.93 -11.75
N LEU A 35 -26.89 -45.93 -10.84
CA LEU A 35 -27.29 -44.71 -10.13
C LEU A 35 -26.15 -44.11 -9.31
N GLN A 36 -25.38 -44.93 -8.59
CA GLN A 36 -24.22 -44.46 -7.82
C GLN A 36 -23.15 -43.83 -8.71
N ARG A 37 -22.93 -44.37 -9.92
CA ARG A 37 -21.99 -43.77 -10.88
C ARG A 37 -22.49 -42.42 -11.39
N ASP A 38 -23.77 -42.33 -11.75
CA ASP A 38 -24.36 -41.09 -12.24
C ASP A 38 -24.39 -39.99 -11.15
N GLU A 39 -24.60 -40.39 -9.90
CA GLU A 39 -24.56 -39.48 -8.75
C GLU A 39 -23.12 -39.02 -8.47
N ALA A 40 -22.15 -39.94 -8.45
CA ALA A 40 -20.74 -39.59 -8.25
C ALA A 40 -20.18 -38.70 -9.37
N ILE A 41 -20.63 -38.88 -10.62
CA ILE A 41 -20.24 -37.99 -11.73
C ILE A 41 -20.84 -36.60 -11.52
N ARG A 42 -22.14 -36.51 -11.21
CA ARG A 42 -22.80 -35.22 -10.94
C ARG A 42 -22.19 -34.49 -9.75
N GLU A 43 -21.87 -35.19 -8.68
CA GLU A 43 -21.21 -34.60 -7.51
C GLU A 43 -19.84 -34.03 -7.88
N ARG A 44 -19.05 -34.75 -8.69
CA ARG A 44 -17.75 -34.26 -9.17
C ARG A 44 -17.89 -33.04 -10.06
N GLU A 45 -18.85 -33.02 -10.99
CA GLU A 45 -19.13 -31.86 -11.85
C GLU A 45 -19.52 -30.64 -11.02
N LEU A 46 -20.45 -30.79 -10.08
CA LEU A 46 -20.85 -29.73 -9.15
C LEU A 46 -19.66 -29.23 -8.30
N GLY A 47 -18.81 -30.14 -7.86
CA GLY A 47 -17.59 -29.79 -7.11
C GLY A 47 -16.58 -29.01 -7.96
N LEU A 48 -16.41 -29.36 -9.24
CA LEU A 48 -15.56 -28.64 -10.18
C LEU A 48 -16.09 -27.24 -10.49
N ASP A 49 -17.40 -27.10 -10.69
CA ASP A 49 -18.05 -25.81 -10.93
C ASP A 49 -17.92 -24.90 -9.70
N ALA A 50 -18.19 -25.43 -8.50
CA ALA A 50 -18.03 -24.70 -7.25
C ALA A 50 -16.58 -24.24 -7.02
N ALA A 51 -15.61 -25.13 -7.24
CA ALA A 51 -14.18 -24.79 -7.14
C ALA A 51 -13.77 -23.73 -8.17
N SER A 52 -14.29 -23.82 -9.40
CA SER A 52 -14.03 -22.84 -10.45
C SER A 52 -14.62 -21.47 -10.11
N GLU A 53 -15.83 -21.43 -9.54
CA GLU A 53 -16.45 -20.19 -9.10
C GLU A 53 -15.72 -19.57 -7.91
N GLU A 54 -15.27 -20.39 -6.95
CA GLU A 54 -14.46 -19.94 -5.82
C GLU A 54 -13.11 -19.37 -6.27
N LEU A 55 -12.43 -20.06 -7.19
CA LEU A 55 -11.20 -19.58 -7.82
C LEU A 55 -11.42 -18.23 -8.52
N ARG A 56 -12.54 -18.07 -9.24
CA ARG A 56 -12.87 -16.80 -9.90
C ARG A 56 -13.12 -15.68 -8.90
N LYS A 57 -13.84 -15.97 -7.81
CA LYS A 57 -14.08 -15.01 -6.71
C LYS A 57 -12.76 -14.61 -6.04
N MET A 58 -11.89 -15.57 -5.76
CA MET A 58 -10.56 -15.32 -5.19
C MET A 58 -9.69 -14.48 -6.10
N ALA A 59 -9.67 -14.77 -7.40
CA ALA A 59 -8.92 -13.99 -8.39
C ALA A 59 -9.42 -12.53 -8.46
N GLN A 60 -10.75 -12.34 -8.49
CA GLN A 60 -11.35 -11.00 -8.48
C GLN A 60 -11.06 -10.23 -7.18
N ALA A 61 -11.15 -10.90 -6.03
CA ALA A 61 -10.83 -10.29 -4.74
C ALA A 61 -9.34 -9.92 -4.65
N TYR A 62 -8.45 -10.77 -5.16
CA TYR A 62 -7.02 -10.51 -5.23
C TYR A 62 -6.72 -9.30 -6.12
N GLU A 63 -7.28 -9.25 -7.32
CA GLU A 63 -7.10 -8.13 -8.25
C GLU A 63 -7.64 -6.82 -7.67
N SER A 64 -8.80 -6.86 -7.00
CA SER A 64 -9.36 -5.70 -6.31
C SER A 64 -8.44 -5.20 -5.18
N ARG A 65 -7.91 -6.11 -4.36
CA ARG A 65 -6.96 -5.77 -3.29
C ARG A 65 -5.66 -5.19 -3.84
N LEU A 66 -5.15 -5.74 -4.95
CA LEU A 66 -3.96 -5.23 -5.59
C LEU A 66 -4.16 -3.79 -6.09
N ARG A 67 -5.28 -3.53 -6.80
CA ARG A 67 -5.61 -2.18 -7.26
C ARG A 67 -5.82 -1.20 -6.10
N ALA A 68 -6.46 -1.63 -5.02
CA ALA A 68 -6.62 -0.81 -3.82
C ALA A 68 -5.26 -0.48 -3.17
N ALA A 69 -4.38 -1.47 -3.02
CA ALA A 69 -3.05 -1.26 -2.48
C ALA A 69 -2.18 -0.33 -3.35
N GLU A 70 -2.29 -0.44 -4.68
CA GLU A 70 -1.63 0.49 -5.61
C GLU A 70 -2.17 1.91 -5.46
N ALA A 71 -3.49 2.08 -5.39
CA ALA A 71 -4.11 3.38 -5.19
C ALA A 71 -3.69 4.02 -3.86
N ASP A 72 -3.69 3.26 -2.77
CA ASP A 72 -3.26 3.70 -1.45
C ASP A 72 -1.78 4.09 -1.44
N ALA A 73 -0.92 3.29 -2.08
CA ALA A 73 0.50 3.59 -2.21
C ALA A 73 0.75 4.88 -3.00
N GLN A 74 0.01 5.12 -4.08
CA GLN A 74 0.10 6.36 -4.85
C GLN A 74 -0.40 7.56 -4.04
N ALA A 75 -1.51 7.41 -3.32
CA ALA A 75 -2.03 8.45 -2.43
C ALA A 75 -1.04 8.80 -1.32
N ALA A 76 -0.46 7.80 -0.67
CA ALA A 76 0.56 7.98 0.37
C ALA A 76 1.81 8.66 -0.18
N ARG A 77 2.29 8.25 -1.36
CA ARG A 77 3.43 8.90 -2.03
C ARG A 77 3.14 10.36 -2.37
N LYS A 78 1.95 10.66 -2.87
CA LYS A 78 1.54 12.04 -3.18
C LYS A 78 1.49 12.89 -1.91
N ALA A 79 0.85 12.40 -0.86
CA ALA A 79 0.78 13.09 0.43
C ALA A 79 2.16 13.34 1.04
N LEU A 80 3.08 12.36 0.95
CA LEU A 80 4.45 12.51 1.41
C LEU A 80 5.22 13.58 0.61
N ARG A 81 5.09 13.59 -0.72
CA ARG A 81 5.70 14.60 -1.58
C ARG A 81 5.18 16.00 -1.29
N GLU A 82 3.88 16.15 -1.08
CA GLU A 82 3.27 17.42 -0.71
C GLU A 82 3.75 17.92 0.66
N ARG A 83 3.83 17.03 1.65
CA ARG A 83 4.39 17.36 2.97
C ARG A 83 5.85 17.78 2.88
N ALA A 84 6.68 16.98 2.21
CA ALA A 84 8.10 17.29 2.02
C ALA A 84 8.29 18.61 1.24
N SER A 85 7.45 18.89 0.25
CA SER A 85 7.49 20.15 -0.48
C SER A 85 7.12 21.34 0.41
N ARG A 86 6.08 21.22 1.24
CA ARG A 86 5.71 22.27 2.22
C ARG A 86 6.81 22.51 3.25
N GLU A 87 7.32 21.45 3.87
CA GLU A 87 8.43 21.54 4.83
C GLU A 87 9.69 22.15 4.21
N ALA A 88 10.02 21.79 2.97
CA ALA A 88 11.13 22.42 2.26
C ALA A 88 10.89 23.92 2.04
N HIS A 89 9.70 24.33 1.61
CA HIS A 89 9.37 25.75 1.43
C HIS A 89 9.44 26.52 2.75
N GLU A 90 8.91 25.97 3.84
CA GLU A 90 8.98 26.56 5.17
C GLU A 90 10.43 26.69 5.65
N ALA A 91 11.24 25.64 5.50
CA ALA A 91 12.66 25.68 5.85
C ALA A 91 13.42 26.74 5.03
N PHE A 92 13.16 26.85 3.72
CA PHE A 92 13.75 27.88 2.88
C PHE A 92 13.30 29.30 3.27
N ALA A 93 12.03 29.48 3.63
CA ALA A 93 11.52 30.77 4.08
C ALA A 93 12.18 31.21 5.38
N THR A 94 12.23 30.32 6.38
CA THR A 94 12.89 30.58 7.67
C THR A 94 14.38 30.89 7.48
N ALA A 95 15.08 30.11 6.64
CA ALA A 95 16.49 30.37 6.35
C ALA A 95 16.70 31.74 5.69
N GLN A 96 15.80 32.17 4.80
CA GLN A 96 15.87 33.51 4.19
C GLN A 96 15.64 34.62 5.22
N GLU A 97 14.68 34.45 6.13
CA GLU A 97 14.45 35.40 7.23
C GLU A 97 15.65 35.50 8.16
N GLU A 98 16.25 34.37 8.55
CA GLU A 98 17.46 34.33 9.37
C GLU A 98 18.64 35.04 8.69
N VAL A 99 18.83 34.81 7.38
CA VAL A 99 19.87 35.48 6.59
C VAL A 99 19.62 36.98 6.50
N ALA A 100 18.36 37.40 6.34
CA ALA A 100 18.00 38.81 6.31
C ALA A 100 18.28 39.50 7.66
N GLU A 101 17.91 38.85 8.77
CA GLU A 101 18.20 39.34 10.12
C GLU A 101 19.70 39.38 10.42
N LEU A 102 20.45 38.36 10.01
CA LEU A 102 21.90 38.34 10.15
C LEU A 102 22.56 39.49 9.37
N ARG A 103 22.12 39.73 8.13
CA ARG A 103 22.59 40.86 7.31
C ARG A 103 22.26 42.20 7.95
N ARG A 104 21.07 42.35 8.54
CA ARG A 104 20.67 43.57 9.25
C ARG A 104 21.59 43.82 10.46
N LYS A 105 21.79 42.82 11.30
CA LYS A 105 22.69 42.88 12.47
C LYS A 105 24.13 43.20 12.06
N ALA A 106 24.65 42.56 11.01
CA ALA A 106 26.00 42.82 10.51
C ALA A 106 26.16 44.27 10.02
N ARG A 107 25.15 44.83 9.34
CA ARG A 107 25.16 46.25 8.93
C ARG A 107 25.13 47.20 10.12
N GLU A 108 24.31 46.92 11.14
CA GLU A 108 24.25 47.73 12.37
C GLU A 108 25.58 47.71 13.12
N GLN A 109 26.22 46.54 13.25
CA GLN A 109 27.54 46.40 13.85
C GLN A 109 28.61 47.16 13.06
N ALA A 110 28.62 47.03 11.73
CA ALA A 110 29.56 47.74 10.88
C ALA A 110 29.42 49.27 11.01
N LEU A 111 28.19 49.80 11.10
CA LEU A 111 27.95 51.23 11.32
C LEU A 111 28.47 51.68 12.70
N GLN A 112 28.23 50.91 13.75
CA GLN A 112 28.75 51.21 15.09
C GLN A 112 30.28 51.20 15.14
N GLU A 113 30.93 50.24 14.47
CA GLU A 113 32.39 50.20 14.35
C GLU A 113 32.93 51.41 13.57
N LEU A 114 32.26 51.81 12.49
CA LEU A 114 32.61 52.99 11.71
C LEU A 114 32.52 54.28 12.53
N GLU A 115 31.49 54.42 13.37
CA GLU A 115 31.36 55.55 14.28
C GLU A 115 32.45 55.56 15.36
N LYS A 116 32.78 54.40 15.95
CA LYS A 116 33.86 54.27 16.92
C LYS A 116 35.20 54.64 16.28
N ALA A 117 35.52 54.06 15.12
CA ALA A 117 36.74 54.35 14.38
C ALA A 117 36.84 55.84 14.01
N ARG A 118 35.73 56.48 13.60
CA ARG A 118 35.70 57.93 13.33
C ARG A 118 36.00 58.75 14.58
N LYS A 119 35.43 58.40 15.74
CA LYS A 119 35.70 59.09 17.01
C LYS A 119 37.17 58.94 17.43
N ASP A 120 37.73 57.74 17.29
CA ASP A 120 39.11 57.46 17.63
C ASP A 120 40.09 58.17 16.68
N LEU A 121 39.82 58.18 15.38
CA LEU A 121 40.59 58.97 14.40
C LEU A 121 40.53 60.47 14.71
N LYS A 122 39.38 61.00 15.15
CA LYS A 122 39.26 62.41 15.53
C LYS A 122 40.15 62.75 16.73
N LYS A 123 40.15 61.90 17.76
CA LYS A 123 41.05 62.04 18.92
C LYS A 123 42.52 61.95 18.52
N GLN A 124 42.87 61.02 17.65
CA GLN A 124 44.24 60.89 17.13
C GLN A 124 44.65 62.12 16.29
N ALA A 125 43.74 62.66 15.47
CA ALA A 125 43.98 63.87 14.69
C ALA A 125 44.16 65.11 15.58
N GLU A 126 43.38 65.24 16.66
CA GLU A 126 43.56 66.31 17.66
C GLU A 126 44.90 66.18 18.38
N ALA A 127 45.27 64.98 18.82
CA ALA A 127 46.55 64.71 19.47
C ALA A 127 47.74 65.02 18.54
N LEU A 128 47.67 64.57 17.27
CA LEU A 128 48.68 64.85 16.27
C LEU A 128 48.77 66.36 15.96
N SER A 129 47.62 67.04 15.87
CA SER A 129 47.59 68.50 15.67
C SER A 129 48.24 69.23 16.83
N PHE A 130 47.97 68.82 18.08
CA PHE A 130 48.63 69.38 19.27
C PHE A 130 50.14 69.14 19.25
N GLU A 131 50.58 67.95 18.85
CA GLU A 131 52.00 67.61 18.74
C GLU A 131 52.71 68.44 17.65
N ILE A 132 52.07 68.62 16.49
CA ILE A 132 52.56 69.47 15.40
C ILE A 132 52.63 70.93 15.86
N THR A 133 51.58 71.46 16.49
CA THR A 133 51.58 72.83 17.01
C THR A 133 52.68 73.02 18.06
N THR A 134 52.91 72.05 18.95
CA THR A 134 54.00 72.10 19.94
C THR A 134 55.38 72.10 19.27
N LYS A 135 55.57 71.30 18.22
CA LYS A 135 56.82 71.25 17.43
C LYS A 135 57.06 72.52 16.61
N VAL A 136 56.01 73.13 16.05
CA VAL A 136 56.10 74.32 15.18
C VAL A 136 56.17 75.63 15.97
N VAL A 137 55.43 75.75 17.08
CA VAL A 137 55.40 76.98 17.91
C VAL A 137 56.62 77.08 18.84
N GLY A 138 57.41 76.01 18.98
CA GLY A 138 58.81 76.12 19.42
C GLY A 138 58.99 76.82 20.78
N ARG A 139 58.08 76.62 21.73
CA ARG A 139 58.25 77.18 23.08
C ARG A 139 57.85 76.17 24.13
N ARG A 140 58.87 75.46 24.62
CA ARG A 140 58.89 74.96 26.00
C ARG A 140 58.69 76.16 26.93
N VAL A 141 57.58 76.17 27.64
CA VAL A 141 57.51 76.63 29.03
C VAL A 141 56.81 75.54 29.81
#